data_AF-A0A0T6LQE7-F1
#
_entry.id   AF-A0A0T6LQE7-F1
#
_cell.length_a   1.000
_cell.length_b   1.000
_cell.length_c   1.000
_cell.angle_alpha   90.00
_cell.angle_beta   90.00
_cell.angle_gamma   90.00
#
_symmetry.space_group_name_H-M   'P 1'
#
loop_
_entity.id
_entity.type
_entity.pdbx_description
1 polymer ?
#
loop_
_entity_poly.entity_id
_entity_poly.type
_entity_poly.pdbx_seq_one_letter_code
_entity_poly.pdbx_strand_id
1 'polypeptide(L)'
;MRGSPRIHAAVAGCVGWPEEVNNPQHRLRVPEAPTILMLHSRHDPANNYAWATGVHRQTRGRTVLVPYEGAGHSVYGRSDCTRDTVDDYLTDLKTPRAGSSCAAAEVN
;
A
#
# COMPACT_ATOMS: atom_id res chain seq x y z
N MET A 1 -8.69 24.65 -7.86
CA MET A 1 -8.24 23.42 -7.17
C MET A 1 -6.84 23.09 -7.68
N ARG A 2 -5.89 22.78 -6.79
CA ARG A 2 -4.53 22.35 -7.18
C ARG A 2 -4.52 20.83 -7.27
N GLY A 3 -4.17 20.25 -8.42
CA GLY A 3 -4.07 18.80 -8.61
C GLY A 3 -3.92 18.42 -10.08
N SER A 4 -3.47 17.19 -10.34
CA SER A 4 -3.36 16.65 -11.71
C SER A 4 -4.74 16.60 -12.39
N PRO A 5 -4.87 17.02 -13.66
CA PRO A 5 -6.12 16.91 -14.43
C PRO A 5 -6.68 15.48 -14.45
N ARG A 6 -5.80 14.47 -14.45
CA ARG A 6 -6.21 13.05 -14.40
C ARG A 6 -6.91 12.70 -13.09
N ILE A 7 -6.43 13.24 -11.97
CA ILE A 7 -7.03 13.03 -10.66
C ILE A 7 -8.39 13.74 -10.57
N HIS A 8 -8.51 14.93 -11.16
CA HIS A 8 -9.81 15.63 -11.20
C HIS A 8 -10.84 14.85 -12.01
N ALA A 9 -10.47 14.35 -13.18
CA ALA A 9 -11.36 13.53 -14.01
C ALA A 9 -11.80 12.25 -13.27
N ALA A 10 -10.87 11.57 -12.58
CA ALA A 10 -11.19 10.37 -11.82
C ALA A 10 -12.19 10.64 -10.67
N VAL A 11 -12.04 11.76 -9.94
CA VAL A 11 -12.95 12.12 -8.84
C VAL A 11 -14.31 12.58 -9.38
N ALA A 12 -14.32 13.39 -10.44
CA ALA A 12 -15.55 13.94 -11.01
C ALA A 12 -16.37 12.91 -11.79
N GLY A 13 -15.74 11.83 -12.29
CA GLY A 13 -16.40 10.82 -13.12
C GLY A 13 -17.55 10.09 -12.43
N CYS A 14 -17.61 10.09 -11.10
CA CYS A 14 -18.69 9.47 -10.34
C CYS A 14 -19.85 10.44 -10.00
N VAL A 15 -19.73 11.73 -10.33
CA VAL A 15 -20.80 12.71 -10.02
C VAL A 15 -22.04 12.39 -10.85
N GLY A 16 -23.17 12.19 -10.18
CA GLY A 16 -24.43 11.81 -10.83
C GLY A 16 -24.60 10.31 -11.10
N TRP A 17 -23.74 9.46 -10.52
CA TRP A 17 -23.91 8.02 -10.59
C TRP A 17 -25.30 7.61 -10.04
N PRO A 18 -26.13 6.87 -10.81
CA PRO A 18 -27.54 6.66 -10.47
C PRO A 18 -27.75 5.52 -9.46
N GLU A 19 -26.80 4.61 -9.33
CA GLU A 19 -26.91 3.44 -8.46
C GLU A 19 -26.44 3.71 -7.04
N GLU A 20 -26.93 2.90 -6.10
CA GLU A 20 -26.47 2.94 -4.71
C GLU A 20 -25.00 2.50 -4.56
N VAL A 21 -24.28 3.14 -3.64
CA VAL A 21 -22.88 2.78 -3.33
C VAL A 21 -22.86 1.53 -2.45
N ASN A 22 -22.50 0.39 -3.04
CA ASN A 22 -22.47 -0.91 -2.36
C ASN A 22 -21.33 -1.11 -1.35
N ASN A 23 -20.37 -0.18 -1.26
CA ASN A 23 -19.24 -0.22 -0.32
C ASN A 23 -18.84 1.19 0.10
N PRO A 24 -19.64 1.88 0.95
CA PRO A 24 -19.34 3.23 1.39
C PRO A 24 -18.08 3.27 2.26
N GLN A 25 -17.47 4.45 2.39
CA GLN A 25 -16.28 4.61 3.23
C GLN A 25 -16.58 4.24 4.69
N HIS A 26 -15.75 3.38 5.25
CA HIS A 26 -15.83 2.95 6.64
C HIS A 26 -14.42 2.64 7.17
N ARG A 27 -14.28 2.53 8.50
CA ARG A 27 -13.04 1.99 9.08
C ARG A 27 -12.89 0.51 8.76
N LEU A 28 -11.68 0.10 8.40
CA LEU A 28 -11.37 -1.30 8.13
C LEU A 28 -11.51 -2.13 9.41
N ARG A 29 -12.19 -3.28 9.29
CA ARG A 29 -12.30 -4.31 10.33
C ARG A 29 -12.01 -5.66 9.67
N VAL A 30 -10.87 -6.26 10.00
CA VAL A 30 -10.41 -7.53 9.41
C VAL A 30 -10.01 -8.56 10.48
N PRO A 31 -10.88 -8.85 11.46
CA PRO A 31 -10.55 -9.69 12.61
C PRO A 31 -10.37 -11.18 12.28
N GLU A 32 -10.60 -11.63 11.05
CA GLU A 32 -10.36 -13.02 10.63
C GLU A 32 -9.26 -13.15 9.57
N ALA A 33 -8.62 -12.04 9.20
CA ALA A 33 -7.54 -12.09 8.20
C ALA A 33 -6.30 -12.81 8.75
N PRO A 34 -5.57 -13.59 7.94
CA PRO A 34 -4.20 -13.96 8.29
C PRO A 34 -3.33 -12.70 8.43
N THR A 35 -2.09 -12.85 8.91
CA THR A 35 -1.13 -11.74 8.87
C THR A 35 -0.92 -11.31 7.42
N ILE A 36 -1.17 -10.05 7.11
CA ILE A 36 -1.06 -9.45 5.77
C ILE A 36 0.25 -8.64 5.71
N LEU A 37 1.13 -9.01 4.78
CA LEU A 37 2.28 -8.18 4.42
C LEU A 37 1.83 -7.01 3.54
N MET A 38 2.20 -5.79 3.94
CA MET A 38 2.00 -4.58 3.15
C MET A 38 3.37 -4.02 2.73
N LEU A 39 3.76 -4.21 1.48
CA LEU A 39 4.95 -3.57 0.91
C LEU A 39 4.55 -2.26 0.22
N HIS A 40 5.20 -1.14 0.55
CA HIS A 40 4.81 0.16 0.01
C HIS A 40 5.98 1.13 -0.14
N SER A 41 6.06 1.86 -1.26
CA SER A 41 7.07 2.91 -1.47
C SER A 41 6.79 4.16 -0.63
N ARG A 42 7.83 4.78 -0.08
CA ARG A 42 7.72 6.10 0.59
C ARG A 42 7.32 7.21 -0.39
N HIS A 43 7.71 7.08 -1.65
CA HIS A 43 7.52 8.07 -2.69
C HIS A 43 6.68 7.51 -3.87
N ASP A 44 5.58 6.83 -3.55
CA ASP A 44 4.61 6.37 -4.54
C ASP A 44 3.77 7.55 -5.06
N PRO A 45 3.78 7.84 -6.37
CA PRO A 45 3.04 8.97 -6.96
C PRO A 45 1.53 8.74 -7.10
N ALA A 46 1.06 7.49 -7.03
CA ALA A 46 -0.33 7.12 -7.24
C ALA A 46 -1.06 6.79 -5.93
N ASN A 47 -0.38 6.14 -4.99
CA ASN A 47 -0.93 5.80 -3.68
C ASN A 47 -0.03 6.39 -2.60
N ASN A 48 -0.38 7.55 -2.05
CA ASN A 48 0.49 8.21 -1.08
C ASN A 48 0.77 7.31 0.15
N TYR A 49 2.02 7.28 0.64
CA TYR A 49 2.42 6.48 1.80
C TYR A 49 1.57 6.73 3.07
N ALA A 50 1.02 7.94 3.25
CA ALA A 50 0.09 8.24 4.32
C ALA A 50 -1.18 7.36 4.28
N TRP A 51 -1.59 6.89 3.10
CA TRP A 51 -2.74 5.99 2.96
C TRP A 51 -2.39 4.58 3.43
N ALA A 52 -1.20 4.07 3.08
CA ALA A 52 -0.71 2.77 3.57
C ALA A 52 -0.57 2.75 5.10
N THR A 53 0.02 3.79 5.69
CA THR A 53 0.07 3.92 7.16
C THR A 53 -1.32 4.06 7.78
N GLY A 54 -2.27 4.66 7.07
CA GLY A 54 -3.68 4.75 7.45
C GLY A 54 -4.38 3.39 7.50
N VAL A 55 -4.13 2.53 6.52
CA VAL A 55 -4.61 1.13 6.50
C VAL A 55 -3.97 0.36 7.65
N HIS A 56 -2.64 0.35 7.75
CA HIS A 56 -1.92 -0.36 8.80
C HIS A 56 -2.37 0.07 10.21
N ARG A 57 -2.59 1.37 10.44
CA ARG A 57 -3.13 1.89 11.72
C ARG A 57 -4.50 1.30 12.08
N GLN A 58 -5.38 1.09 11.09
CA GLN A 58 -6.70 0.53 11.32
C GLN A 58 -6.66 -0.98 11.55
N THR A 59 -5.58 -1.65 11.14
CA THR A 59 -5.48 -3.12 11.11
C THR A 59 -4.19 -3.64 11.77
N ARG A 60 -3.62 -2.91 12.75
CA ARG A 60 -2.29 -3.18 13.34
C ARG A 60 -2.05 -4.61 13.82
N GLY A 61 -3.09 -5.29 14.31
CA GLY A 61 -2.99 -6.68 14.76
C GLY A 61 -2.96 -7.71 13.65
N ARG A 62 -3.06 -7.28 12.38
CA ARG A 62 -3.17 -8.15 11.20
C ARG A 62 -2.26 -7.75 10.07
N THR A 63 -1.59 -6.60 10.13
CA THR A 63 -0.76 -6.12 9.04
C THR A 63 0.67 -5.88 9.48
N VAL A 64 1.62 -6.18 8.60
CA VAL A 64 3.04 -5.80 8.74
C VAL A 64 3.38 -4.87 7.58
N LEU A 65 3.63 -3.59 7.88
CA LEU A 65 3.98 -2.59 6.87
C LEU A 65 5.50 -2.51 6.70
N VAL A 66 5.98 -2.79 5.49
CA VAL A 66 7.38 -2.67 5.08
C VAL A 66 7.51 -1.50 4.11
N PRO A 67 8.16 -0.41 4.51
CA PRO A 67 8.47 0.69 3.62
C PRO A 67 9.62 0.33 2.68
N TYR A 68 9.48 0.65 1.39
CA TYR A 68 10.59 0.80 0.47
C TYR A 68 10.94 2.29 0.38
N GLU A 69 12.19 2.63 0.69
CA GLU A 69 12.63 4.02 0.87
C GLU A 69 12.77 4.80 -0.46
N GLY A 70 12.75 4.11 -1.60
CA GLY A 70 12.80 4.75 -2.92
C GLY A 70 11.43 5.14 -3.49
N ALA A 71 11.44 5.67 -4.72
CA ALA A 71 10.24 6.03 -5.48
C ALA A 71 9.73 4.89 -6.39
N GLY A 72 8.44 4.93 -6.69
CA GLY A 72 7.79 3.99 -7.61
C GLY A 72 6.38 3.62 -7.19
N HIS A 73 5.55 3.27 -8.18
CA HIS A 73 4.23 2.72 -7.93
C HIS A 73 4.25 1.21 -8.18
N SER A 74 3.88 0.43 -7.16
CA SER A 74 4.21 -1.00 -7.03
C SER A 74 5.73 -1.24 -6.99
N VAL A 75 6.20 -1.93 -5.94
CA VAL A 75 7.65 -2.07 -5.68
C VAL A 75 8.08 -3.50 -5.37
N TYR A 76 7.22 -4.48 -5.61
CA TYR A 76 7.66 -5.88 -5.67
C TYR A 76 8.65 -6.05 -6.82
N GLY A 77 9.80 -6.68 -6.55
CA GLY A 77 10.87 -6.87 -7.54
C GLY A 77 11.74 -5.64 -7.82
N ARG A 78 11.57 -4.54 -7.06
CA ARG A 78 12.33 -3.29 -7.29
C ARG A 78 13.79 -3.39 -6.84
N SER A 79 14.05 -4.17 -5.79
CA SER A 79 15.36 -4.57 -5.28
C SER A 79 15.28 -5.99 -4.71
N ASP A 80 16.42 -6.63 -4.47
CA ASP A 80 16.48 -7.93 -3.82
C ASP A 80 15.70 -7.93 -2.49
N CYS A 81 15.89 -6.90 -1.66
CA CYS A 81 15.12 -6.75 -0.41
C CYS A 81 13.60 -6.78 -0.63
N THR A 82 13.08 -6.00 -1.59
CA THR A 82 11.63 -5.94 -1.84
C THR A 82 11.07 -7.24 -2.42
N ARG A 83 11.87 -7.95 -3.22
CA ARG A 83 11.50 -9.24 -3.80
C ARG A 83 11.49 -10.30 -2.70
N ASP A 84 12.62 -10.48 -2.03
CA ASP A 84 12.82 -11.53 -1.04
C ASP A 84 11.85 -11.38 0.14
N THR A 85 11.53 -10.14 0.57
CA THR A 85 10.51 -9.89 1.61
C THR A 85 9.12 -10.39 1.21
N VAL A 86 8.75 -10.24 -0.07
CA VAL A 86 7.45 -10.71 -0.58
C VAL A 86 7.48 -12.22 -0.81
N ASP A 87 8.56 -12.74 -1.38
CA ASP A 87 8.73 -14.17 -1.65
C ASP A 87 8.70 -14.98 -0.35
N ASP A 88 9.48 -14.60 0.66
CA ASP A 88 9.49 -15.23 1.99
C ASP A 88 8.09 -15.28 2.63
N TYR A 89 7.30 -14.23 2.45
CA TYR A 89 5.93 -14.19 2.95
C TYR A 89 5.00 -15.10 2.13
N LEU A 90 5.11 -15.12 0.80
CA LEU A 90 4.23 -15.91 -0.05
C LEU A 90 4.56 -17.41 -0.01
N THR A 91 5.82 -17.79 0.13
CA THR A 91 6.24 -19.20 0.12
C THR A 91 6.27 -19.82 1.51
N ASP A 92 6.73 -19.07 2.51
CA ASP A 92 6.99 -19.59 3.86
C ASP A 92 6.13 -18.95 4.95
N LEU A 93 5.27 -17.97 4.61
CA LEU A 93 4.51 -17.15 5.57
C LEU A 93 5.40 -16.41 6.58
N LYS A 94 6.69 -16.18 6.23
CA LYS A 94 7.63 -15.44 7.07
C LYS A 94 7.40 -13.95 6.91
N THR A 95 7.30 -13.24 8.03
CA THR A 95 7.20 -11.79 8.04
C THR A 95 8.47 -11.15 8.60
N PRO A 96 8.91 -10.00 8.06
CA PRO A 96 10.04 -9.28 8.62
C PRO A 96 9.72 -8.73 10.01
N ARG A 97 10.76 -8.33 10.74
CA ARG A 97 10.59 -7.70 12.06
C ARG A 97 9.84 -6.37 11.92
N ALA A 98 9.08 -6.03 12.96
CA ALA A 98 8.45 -4.71 13.03
C ALA A 98 9.52 -3.61 12.91
N GLY A 99 9.27 -2.63 12.04
CA GLY A 99 10.22 -1.55 11.76
C GLY A 99 11.23 -1.83 10.65
N SER A 100 11.23 -3.02 10.06
CA SER A 100 12.03 -3.31 8.85
C SER A 100 11.61 -2.41 7.68
N SER A 101 12.60 -2.00 6.87
CA SER A 101 12.42 -1.30 5.61
C SER A 101 13.43 -1.82 4.57
N CYS A 102 13.12 -1.57 3.29
CA CYS A 102 14.03 -1.82 2.18
C CYS A 102 14.61 -0.50 1.68
N ALA A 103 15.93 -0.42 1.51
CA ALA A 103 16.60 0.73 0.92
C ALA A 103 16.13 0.96 -0.53
N ALA A 104 16.27 2.20 -1.01
CA ALA A 104 16.07 2.52 -2.42
C ALA A 104 17.04 1.71 -3.28
N ALA A 105 16.55 1.18 -4.42
CA ALA A 105 17.42 0.59 -5.42
C ALA A 105 18.29 1.68 -6.05
N GLU A 106 19.56 1.39 -6.25
CA GLU A 106 20.47 2.27 -6.97
C GLU A 106 19.94 2.54 -8.39
N VAL A 107 19.92 3.81 -8.78
CA VAL A 107 19.64 4.22 -10.16
C VAL A 107 20.97 4.24 -10.92
N ASN A 108 21.22 3.22 -11.73
CA ASN A 108 22.27 3.27 -12.76
C ASN A 108 21.83 4.18 -13.92
#